data_AF-A0A0F9ABW0-F1
#
_entry.id   AF-A0A0F9ABW0-F1
#
_cell.length_a   1.000
_cell.length_b   1.000
_cell.length_c   1.000
_cell.angle_alpha   90.00
_cell.angle_beta   90.00
_cell.angle_gamma   90.00
#
_symmetry.space_group_name_H-M   'P 1'
#
loop_
_entity.id
_entity.type
_entity.pdbx_description
1 polymer ?
#
loop_
_entity_poly.entity_id
_entity_poly.type
_entity_poly.pdbx_seq_one_letter_code
_entity_poly.pdbx_strand_id
1 'polypeptide(L)' 'MKYHIKNDSGDIIASFVNECDRDYCQDALSDVFDDCKFFAYTDEE' A
#
# COMPACT_ATOMS: atom_id res chain seq x y z
N MET A 1 -0.05 1.79 -15.13
CA MET A 1 -0.26 1.04 -13.87
C MET A 1 0.73 1.54 -12.83
N LYS A 2 0.24 2.28 -11.84
CA LYS A 2 1.01 2.65 -10.63
C LYS A 2 0.37 1.95 -9.44
N TYR A 3 1.18 1.41 -8.54
CA TYR A 3 0.71 0.69 -7.37
C TYR A 3 0.93 1.54 -6.14
N HIS A 4 -0.10 1.74 -5.34
CA HIS A 4 -0.07 2.63 -4.19
C HIS A 4 -0.55 1.88 -2.94
N ILE A 5 -0.10 2.33 -1.78
CA ILE A 5 -0.69 1.95 -0.50
C ILE A 5 -1.33 3.19 0.11
N LYS A 6 -2.57 3.04 0.56
CA LYS A 6 -3.32 4.07 1.27
C LYS A 6 -3.49 3.70 2.74
N ASN A 7 -3.52 4.69 3.61
CA ASN A 7 -3.93 4.50 5.01
C ASN A 7 -5.47 4.55 5.14
N ASP A 8 -5.98 4.33 6.36
CA ASP A 8 -7.41 4.44 6.70
C ASP A 8 -8.02 5.82 6.39
N SER A 9 -7.20 6.88 6.44
CA SER A 9 -7.62 8.25 6.06
C SER A 9 -7.76 8.46 4.55
N GLY A 10 -7.29 7.51 3.73
CA GLY A 10 -7.31 7.59 2.27
C GLY A 10 -6.08 8.26 1.64
N ASP A 11 -5.09 8.64 2.44
CA ASP A 11 -3.83 9.24 1.98
C ASP A 11 -2.88 8.18 1.41
N ILE A 12 -2.22 8.51 0.29
CA ILE A 12 -1.19 7.66 -0.31
C ILE A 12 0.09 7.79 0.51
N ILE A 13 0.49 6.73 1.18
CA ILE A 13 1.71 6.69 2.00
C ILE A 13 2.92 6.16 1.23
N ALA A 14 2.69 5.34 0.20
CA ALA A 14 3.74 4.73 -0.59
C ALA A 14 3.26 4.50 -2.03
N SER A 15 4.20 4.60 -2.98
CA SER A 15 3.98 4.40 -4.41
C SER A 15 5.06 3.49 -4.98
N PHE A 16 4.66 2.54 -5.80
CA PHE A 16 5.47 1.46 -6.33
C PHE A 16 5.25 1.33 -7.83
N VAL A 17 6.31 0.93 -8.52
CA VAL A 17 6.28 0.64 -9.95
C VAL A 17 5.79 -0.79 -10.20
N ASN A 18 6.09 -1.73 -9.31
CA ASN A 18 5.66 -3.12 -9.42
C ASN A 18 4.63 -3.48 -8.35
N GLU A 19 3.72 -4.39 -8.69
CA GLU A 19 2.73 -4.94 -7.75
C GLU A 19 3.38 -5.70 -6.61
N CYS A 20 4.43 -6.49 -6.92
CA CYS A 20 5.10 -7.35 -5.95
C CYS A 20 5.72 -6.53 -4.81
N ASP A 21 6.32 -5.37 -5.13
CA ASP A 21 6.88 -4.46 -4.13
C ASP A 21 5.78 -3.86 -3.22
N ARG A 22 4.62 -3.52 -3.80
CA ARG A 22 3.45 -3.04 -3.04
C ARG A 22 2.95 -4.11 -2.08
N ASP A 23 2.79 -5.35 -2.56
CA ASP A 23 2.27 -6.45 -1.76
C ASP A 23 3.20 -6.78 -0.59
N TYR A 24 4.50 -6.88 -0.88
CA TYR A 24 5.51 -7.13 0.16
C TYR A 24 5.54 -6.01 1.21
N CYS A 25 5.38 -4.76 0.77
CA CYS A 25 5.32 -3.63 1.69
C CYS A 25 4.02 -3.61 2.50
N GLN A 26 2.88 -3.96 1.92
CA GLN A 26 1.61 -4.05 2.64
C GLN A 26 1.66 -5.11 3.74
N ASP A 27 2.21 -6.30 3.44
CA ASP A 27 2.35 -7.39 4.40
C ASP A 27 3.24 -6.98 5.58
N ALA A 28 4.41 -6.39 5.27
CA ALA A 28 5.31 -5.85 6.29
C ALA A 28 4.69 -4.72 7.12
N LEU A 29 3.92 -3.83 6.50
CA LEU A 29 3.20 -2.76 7.20
C LEU A 29 2.13 -3.31 8.13
N SER A 30 1.41 -4.35 7.70
CA SER A 30 0.38 -5.00 8.52
C SER A 30 0.98 -5.76 9.71
N ASP A 31 2.20 -6.30 9.58
CA ASP A 31 2.90 -6.97 10.69
C ASP A 31 3.47 -5.97 11.71
N VAL A 32 4.02 -4.85 11.24
CA VAL A 32 4.64 -3.83 12.10
C VAL A 32 3.59 -2.93 12.78
N PHE A 33 2.49 -2.62 12.08
CA PHE A 33 1.48 -1.67 12.53
C PHE A 33 0.10 -2.31 12.60
N ASP A 34 -0.11 -3.16 13.60
CA ASP A 34 -1.39 -3.86 13.87
C ASP A 34 -2.59 -2.91 14.07
N ASP A 35 -2.35 -1.69 14.59
CA ASP A 35 -3.38 -0.67 14.83
C ASP A 35 -3.78 0.09 13.54
N CYS A 36 -2.95 0.05 12.50
CA CYS A 36 -3.17 0.79 11.26
C CYS A 36 -3.72 -0.11 10.14
N LYS A 37 -4.70 0.41 9.39
CA LYS A 37 -5.20 -0.26 8.19
C LYS A 37 -4.54 0.30 6.95
N PHE A 38 -3.99 -0.61 6.14
CA PHE A 38 -3.36 -0.30 4.87
C PHE A 38 -4.13 -0.96 3.73
N PHE A 39 -4.34 -0.19 2.66
CA PHE A 39 -5.10 -0.63 1.50
C PHE A 39 -4.24 -0.54 0.26
N ALA A 40 -4.04 -1.67 -0.42
CA ALA A 40 -3.48 -1.70 -1.76
C ALA A 40 -4.43 -1.02 -2.76
N TYR A 41 -3.88 -0.12 -3.55
CA TYR A 41 -4.58 0.58 -4.61
C TYR A 41 -3.77 0.48 -5.90
N THR A 42 -4.44 0.28 -7.03
CA THR A 42 -3.80 0.27 -8.35
C THR A 42 -4.43 1.35 -9.20
N ASP A 43 -3.59 2.24 -9.72
CA ASP A 43 -3.97 3.33 -10.62
C ASP A 43 -3.69 2.87 -12.06
N GLU A 44 -4.76 2.54 -12.78
CA GLU A 44 -4.76 2.19 -14.19
C GLU A 44 -4.95 3.48 -15.01
N GLU A 45 -3.90 4.29 -15.16
CA GLU A 45 -3.84 5.29 -16.26
C GLU A 45 -3.93 4.61 -17.63
#